data_AF-A0A2M9EHH3-F1
#
_entry.id   AF-A0A2M9EHH3-F1
#
_cell.length_a   1.000
_cell.length_b   1.000
_cell.length_c   1.000
_cell.angle_alpha   90.00
_cell.angle_beta   90.00
_cell.angle_gamma   90.00
#
_symmetry.space_group_name_H-M   'P 1'
#
loop_
_entity.id
_entity.type
_entity.pdbx_description
1 polymer ?
#
loop_
_entity_poly.entity_id
_entity_poly.type
_entity_poly.pdbx_seq_one_letter_code
_entity_poly.pdbx_strand_id
1 'polypeptide(L)'
;MFLHMLSSSERHLFLKLASLFSVSGKKIESSAYSNNLVKSEDEEKALNRFRLECEVEEDEYEDDLCQEQKFLESLEALPKSSLNSQLIRKEICAGLLKDIMEEENISLSASSKKIFIFELMAFGLASGGVGEIEKHLLDAFALEVGVDSDAYEEVQEHCKKVNDEVRKALLLIME
;
A
#
# COMPACT_ATOMS: atom_id res chain seq x y z
N MET A 1 -3.29 -8.30 -12.86
CA MET A 1 -2.99 -6.95 -12.35
C MET A 1 -2.75 -6.06 -13.54
N PHE A 2 -2.90 -4.75 -13.32
CA PHE A 2 -2.89 -3.69 -14.30
C PHE A 2 -1.62 -2.83 -14.21
N LEU A 3 -0.62 -3.25 -13.42
CA LEU A 3 0.62 -2.48 -13.21
C LEU A 3 1.44 -2.35 -14.50
N HIS A 4 1.37 -3.35 -15.39
CA HIS A 4 1.97 -3.26 -16.72
C HIS A 4 1.43 -2.11 -17.58
N MET A 5 0.23 -1.59 -17.27
CA MET A 5 -0.37 -0.44 -17.96
C MET A 5 0.19 0.91 -17.48
N LEU A 6 0.94 0.91 -16.37
CA LEU A 6 1.62 2.08 -15.84
C LEU A 6 2.97 2.26 -16.54
N SER A 7 3.41 3.51 -16.68
CA SER A 7 4.77 3.85 -17.08
C SER A 7 5.79 3.46 -16.01
N SER A 8 7.08 3.35 -16.36
CA SER A 8 8.12 2.93 -15.43
C SER A 8 8.17 3.79 -14.16
N SER A 9 8.06 5.12 -14.27
CA SER A 9 8.05 6.01 -13.10
C SER A 9 6.80 5.82 -12.23
N GLU A 10 5.63 5.60 -12.84
CA GLU A 10 4.40 5.29 -12.11
C GLU A 10 4.49 3.94 -11.39
N ARG A 11 5.17 2.95 -11.98
CA ARG A 11 5.41 1.65 -11.31
C ARG A 11 6.30 1.79 -10.08
N HIS A 12 7.34 2.63 -10.13
CA HIS A 12 8.20 2.93 -8.97
C HIS A 12 7.40 3.62 -7.86
N LEU A 13 6.64 4.66 -8.20
CA LEU A 13 5.75 5.32 -7.25
C LEU A 13 4.75 4.33 -6.63
N PHE A 14 4.18 3.43 -7.43
CA PHE A 14 3.28 2.39 -6.92
C PHE A 14 3.97 1.48 -5.90
N LEU A 15 5.21 1.05 -6.15
CA LEU A 15 5.95 0.19 -5.22
C LEU A 15 6.26 0.90 -3.91
N LYS A 16 6.67 2.18 -3.95
CA LYS A 16 6.86 3.00 -2.73
C LYS A 16 5.58 3.07 -1.91
N LEU A 17 4.43 3.30 -2.56
CA LEU A 17 3.12 3.33 -1.89
C LEU A 17 2.70 1.96 -1.36
N ALA A 18 2.89 0.88 -2.12
CA ALA A 18 2.57 -0.48 -1.69
C ALA A 18 3.42 -0.92 -0.50
N SER A 19 4.69 -0.52 -0.48
CA SER A 19 5.61 -0.72 0.65
C SER A 19 5.08 -0.04 1.92
N LEU A 20 4.76 1.26 1.84
CA LEU A 20 4.15 2.00 2.96
C LEU A 20 2.82 1.38 3.40
N PHE A 21 1.97 1.00 2.44
CA PHE A 21 0.68 0.38 2.70
C PHE A 21 0.84 -0.92 3.49
N SER A 22 1.80 -1.77 3.12
CA SER A 22 2.04 -3.08 3.74
C SER A 22 2.36 -3.01 5.24
N VAL A 23 2.99 -1.91 5.68
CA VAL A 23 3.40 -1.72 7.08
C VAL A 23 2.41 -0.88 7.88
N SER A 24 1.60 -0.06 7.20
CA SER A 24 0.68 0.90 7.81
C SER A 24 -0.34 0.24 8.76
N GLY A 25 -0.82 -0.97 8.47
CA GLY A 25 -1.79 -1.69 9.29
C GLY A 25 -1.20 -2.43 10.51
N LYS A 26 0.12 -2.62 10.56
CA LYS A 26 0.76 -3.61 11.45
C LYS A 26 1.03 -3.10 12.87
N LYS A 27 0.61 -3.85 13.88
CA LYS A 27 0.95 -3.52 15.28
C LYS A 27 2.41 -3.86 15.56
N ILE A 28 3.04 -3.06 16.41
CA ILE A 28 4.41 -3.34 16.86
C ILE A 28 4.32 -4.17 18.14
N GLU A 29 4.76 -5.43 18.06
CA GLU A 29 4.91 -6.30 19.24
C GLU A 29 6.29 -6.06 19.89
N SER A 30 6.29 -5.74 21.18
CA SER A 30 7.42 -5.13 21.88
C SER A 30 8.66 -6.04 21.98
N SER A 31 9.82 -5.56 21.53
CA SER A 31 11.04 -5.33 22.34
C SER A 31 12.33 -5.24 21.51
N ALA A 32 12.33 -5.76 20.28
CA ALA A 32 13.43 -5.58 19.33
C ALA A 32 12.97 -4.61 18.24
N TYR A 33 13.42 -3.37 18.36
CA TYR A 33 12.99 -2.24 17.53
C TYR A 33 13.33 -2.42 16.04
N SER A 34 14.28 -3.29 15.69
CA SER A 34 14.81 -3.31 14.33
C SER A 34 14.23 -4.34 13.36
N ASN A 35 13.33 -5.27 13.72
CA ASN A 35 12.99 -6.40 12.81
C ASN A 35 11.56 -6.99 12.88
N ASN A 36 10.62 -6.41 13.63
CA ASN A 36 9.38 -7.12 13.98
C ASN A 36 8.08 -6.58 13.35
N LEU A 37 8.15 -5.86 12.23
CA LEU A 37 6.98 -5.78 11.34
C LEU A 37 6.86 -7.14 10.64
N VAL A 38 6.23 -8.10 11.31
CA VAL A 38 5.96 -9.41 10.70
C VAL A 38 4.90 -9.20 9.62
N LYS A 39 5.36 -8.99 8.38
CA LYS A 39 4.53 -9.13 7.18
C LYS A 39 4.04 -10.58 7.15
N SER A 40 2.79 -10.78 6.74
CA SER A 40 2.37 -12.16 6.49
C SER A 40 3.14 -12.71 5.29
N GLU A 41 3.32 -14.03 5.23
CA GLU A 41 3.94 -14.69 4.08
C GLU A 41 3.19 -14.34 2.78
N ASP A 42 1.88 -14.13 2.86
CA ASP A 42 1.04 -13.75 1.72
C ASP A 42 1.27 -12.31 1.25
N GLU A 43 1.52 -11.37 2.17
CA GLU A 43 1.84 -9.98 1.84
C GLU A 43 3.22 -9.84 1.21
N GLU A 44 4.20 -10.56 1.75
CA GLU A 44 5.55 -10.59 1.19
C GLU A 44 5.53 -11.21 -0.22
N LYS A 45 4.78 -12.29 -0.41
CA LYS A 45 4.55 -12.87 -1.75
C LYS A 45 3.85 -11.89 -2.69
N ALA A 46 2.85 -11.15 -2.22
CA ALA A 46 2.13 -10.18 -3.02
C ALA A 46 3.02 -8.98 -3.41
N LEU A 47 3.81 -8.44 -2.49
CA LEU A 47 4.81 -7.41 -2.80
C LEU A 47 5.86 -7.93 -3.79
N ASN A 48 6.38 -9.14 -3.60
CA ASN A 48 7.33 -9.74 -4.54
C ASN A 48 6.70 -9.94 -5.92
N ARG A 49 5.42 -10.27 -6.00
CA ARG A 49 4.70 -10.31 -7.28
C ARG A 49 4.59 -8.93 -7.92
N PHE A 50 4.26 -7.88 -7.16
CA PHE A 50 4.22 -6.52 -7.67
C PHE A 50 5.57 -6.11 -8.25
N ARG A 51 6.66 -6.44 -7.55
CA ARG A 51 8.03 -6.20 -8.04
C ARG A 51 8.31 -6.88 -9.37
N LEU A 52 7.98 -8.18 -9.47
CA LEU A 52 8.16 -8.93 -10.71
C LEU A 52 7.35 -8.33 -11.88
N GLU A 53 6.13 -7.85 -11.61
CA GLU A 53 5.30 -7.23 -12.65
C GLU A 53 5.76 -5.81 -13.01
N CYS A 54 6.41 -5.11 -12.07
CA CYS A 54 6.97 -3.79 -12.33
C CYS A 54 8.30 -3.82 -13.10
N GLU A 55 8.93 -5.00 -13.24
CA GLU A 55 10.22 -5.21 -13.91
C GLU A 55 11.37 -4.41 -13.25
N VAL A 56 11.31 -4.19 -11.93
CA VAL A 56 12.36 -3.47 -11.19
C VAL A 56 13.58 -4.38 -10.99
N GLU A 57 14.76 -3.88 -11.36
CA GLU A 57 16.02 -4.60 -11.20
C GLU A 57 16.40 -4.73 -9.70
N GLU A 58 17.12 -5.79 -9.34
CA GLU A 58 17.48 -6.06 -7.93
C GLU A 58 18.30 -4.93 -7.28
N ASP A 59 18.97 -4.09 -8.06
CA ASP A 59 19.81 -2.99 -7.57
C ASP A 59 19.02 -1.70 -7.30
N GLU A 60 17.85 -1.49 -7.94
CA GLU A 60 16.91 -0.39 -7.66
C GLU A 60 16.07 -0.65 -6.39
N TYR A 61 16.24 -1.82 -5.79
CA TYR A 61 15.43 -2.33 -4.69
C TYR A 61 15.65 -1.64 -3.34
N GLU A 62 16.87 -1.21 -3.03
CA GLU A 62 17.18 -0.62 -1.72
C GLU A 62 16.45 0.71 -1.50
N ASP A 63 16.23 1.50 -2.56
CA ASP A 63 15.53 2.78 -2.47
C ASP A 63 14.00 2.61 -2.33
N ASP A 64 13.40 1.62 -2.98
CA ASP A 64 11.94 1.41 -2.93
C ASP A 64 11.44 0.82 -1.60
N LEU A 65 12.29 0.09 -0.87
CA LEU A 65 12.01 -0.37 0.49
C LEU A 65 12.25 0.69 1.58
N CYS A 66 12.78 1.87 1.23
CA CYS A 66 13.09 2.89 2.23
C CYS A 66 11.84 3.34 3.01
N GLN A 67 10.63 3.17 2.47
CA GLN A 67 9.40 3.66 3.11
C GLN A 67 9.01 2.87 4.36
N GLU A 68 9.27 1.57 4.38
CA GLU A 68 9.10 0.75 5.58
C GLU A 68 10.06 1.20 6.68
N GLN A 69 11.32 1.43 6.32
CA GLN A 69 12.33 1.91 7.25
C GLN A 69 12.00 3.31 7.76
N LYS A 70 11.64 4.26 6.88
CA LYS A 70 11.20 5.62 7.25
C LYS A 70 9.99 5.60 8.20
N PHE A 71 9.04 4.68 7.97
CA PHE A 71 7.90 4.48 8.86
C PHE A 71 8.32 3.97 10.25
N LEU A 72 9.19 2.97 10.30
CA LEU A 72 9.74 2.46 11.55
C LEU A 72 10.54 3.53 12.32
N GLU A 73 11.42 4.25 11.65
CA GLU A 73 12.22 5.34 12.23
C GLU A 73 11.32 6.44 12.82
N SER A 74 10.24 6.79 12.11
CA SER A 74 9.24 7.77 12.58
C SER A 74 8.52 7.30 13.83
N LEU A 75 8.23 5.99 13.94
CA LEU A 75 7.62 5.41 15.13
C LEU A 75 8.60 5.32 16.30
N GLU A 76 9.86 4.96 16.05
CA GLU A 76 10.90 4.86 17.07
C GLU A 76 11.22 6.20 17.75
N ALA A 77 11.05 7.31 17.02
CA ALA A 77 11.20 8.65 17.57
C ALA A 77 10.11 9.00 18.61
N LEU A 78 9.04 8.21 18.73
CA LEU A 78 7.91 8.48 19.60
C LEU A 78 7.95 7.70 20.93
N PRO A 79 7.25 8.19 21.97
CA PRO A 79 7.11 7.46 23.23
C PRO A 79 6.47 6.08 23.02
N LYS A 80 6.94 5.06 23.75
CA LYS A 80 6.46 3.67 23.61
C LYS A 80 4.94 3.52 23.78
N SER A 81 4.33 4.34 24.62
CA SER A 81 2.87 4.38 24.86
C SER A 81 2.07 4.77 23.61
N SER A 82 2.72 5.41 22.65
CA SER A 82 2.10 6.02 21.47
C SER A 82 2.21 5.15 20.21
N LEU A 83 3.06 4.11 20.23
CA LEU A 83 3.43 3.31 19.04
C LEU A 83 2.25 2.60 18.37
N ASN A 84 1.26 2.17 19.15
CA ASN A 84 0.07 1.47 18.64
C ASN A 84 -1.15 2.40 18.53
N SER A 85 -0.97 3.72 18.71
CA SER A 85 -2.04 4.70 18.52
C SER A 85 -2.38 4.80 17.04
N GLN A 86 -3.61 4.44 16.66
CA GLN A 86 -4.06 4.53 15.27
C GLN A 86 -3.98 5.95 14.72
N LEU A 87 -4.26 6.96 15.54
CA LEU A 87 -4.21 8.37 15.13
C LEU A 87 -2.79 8.76 14.69
N ILE A 88 -1.81 8.45 15.53
CA ILE A 88 -0.40 8.77 15.28
C ILE A 88 0.10 8.03 14.05
N ARG A 89 -0.27 6.75 13.90
CA ARG A 89 0.13 5.96 12.73
C ARG A 89 -0.48 6.52 11.43
N LYS A 90 -1.75 6.98 11.47
CA LYS A 90 -2.39 7.69 10.35
C LYS A 90 -1.62 8.97 10.00
N GLU A 91 -1.24 9.78 10.99
CA GLU A 91 -0.46 11.00 10.79
C GLU A 91 0.92 10.74 10.17
N ILE A 92 1.66 9.74 10.67
CA ILE A 92 2.96 9.35 10.08
C ILE A 92 2.77 8.89 8.63
N CYS A 93 1.79 8.02 8.38
CA CYS A 93 1.52 7.52 7.03
C CYS A 93 1.16 8.66 6.06
N ALA A 94 0.36 9.63 6.51
CA ALA A 94 0.01 10.80 5.71
C ALA A 94 1.23 11.69 5.42
N GLY A 95 2.12 11.85 6.40
CA GLY A 95 3.39 12.56 6.22
C GLY A 95 4.28 11.88 5.17
N LEU A 96 4.52 10.57 5.31
CA LEU A 96 5.34 9.81 4.37
C LEU A 96 4.72 9.75 2.97
N LEU A 97 3.40 9.62 2.87
CA LEU A 97 2.70 9.70 1.59
C LEU A 97 3.01 11.03 0.90
N LYS A 98 2.92 12.14 1.63
CA LYS A 98 3.20 13.46 1.09
C LYS A 98 4.66 13.58 0.65
N ASP A 99 5.60 13.11 1.46
CA ASP A 99 7.03 13.09 1.12
C ASP A 99 7.30 12.30 -0.17
N ILE A 100 6.68 11.11 -0.32
CA ILE A 100 6.76 10.29 -1.54
C ILE A 100 6.23 11.07 -2.74
N MET A 101 5.07 11.71 -2.62
CA MET A 101 4.43 12.44 -3.71
C MET A 101 5.26 13.67 -4.14
N GLU A 102 5.87 14.37 -3.17
CA GLU A 102 6.76 15.51 -3.43
C GLU A 102 8.11 15.08 -4.06
N GLU A 103 8.68 13.97 -3.61
CA GLU A 103 9.94 13.41 -4.12
C GLU A 103 9.81 12.97 -5.58
N GLU A 104 8.75 12.23 -5.90
CA GLU A 104 8.51 11.70 -7.25
C GLU A 104 8.04 12.79 -8.21
N ASN A 105 7.21 13.73 -7.73
CA ASN A 105 6.66 14.83 -8.53
C ASN A 105 6.05 14.35 -9.88
N ILE A 106 5.35 13.22 -9.85
CA ILE A 106 4.73 12.59 -11.02
C ILE A 106 3.29 13.04 -11.16
N SER A 107 2.91 13.48 -12.36
CA SER A 107 1.51 13.73 -12.71
C SER A 107 0.84 12.46 -13.22
N LEU A 108 -0.14 11.96 -12.49
CA LEU A 108 -0.87 10.74 -12.86
C LEU A 108 -2.01 11.02 -13.83
N SER A 109 -2.14 10.15 -14.84
CA SER A 109 -3.33 10.13 -15.71
C SER A 109 -4.58 9.68 -14.94
N ALA A 110 -5.77 10.01 -15.43
CA ALA A 110 -7.02 9.55 -14.81
C ALA A 110 -7.10 8.01 -14.71
N SER A 111 -6.57 7.29 -15.70
CA SER A 111 -6.50 5.82 -15.70
C SER A 111 -5.50 5.31 -14.67
N SER A 112 -4.31 5.93 -14.59
CA SER A 112 -3.27 5.56 -13.63
C SER A 112 -3.78 5.69 -12.19
N LYS A 113 -4.46 6.78 -11.85
CA LYS A 113 -5.06 6.98 -10.51
C LYS A 113 -6.01 5.84 -10.13
N LYS A 114 -6.87 5.40 -11.07
CA LYS A 114 -7.80 4.28 -10.85
C LYS A 114 -7.07 2.96 -10.67
N ILE A 115 -6.00 2.71 -11.43
CA ILE A 115 -5.16 1.52 -11.30
C ILE A 115 -4.52 1.47 -9.90
N PHE A 116 -3.94 2.58 -9.44
CA PHE A 116 -3.34 2.67 -8.11
C PHE A 116 -4.34 2.32 -7.01
N ILE A 117 -5.53 2.95 -7.02
CA ILE A 117 -6.58 2.68 -6.03
C ILE A 117 -7.00 1.21 -6.08
N PHE A 118 -7.23 0.67 -7.27
CA PHE A 118 -7.66 -0.72 -7.44
C PHE A 118 -6.62 -1.70 -6.89
N GLU A 119 -5.36 -1.54 -7.26
CA GLU A 119 -4.28 -2.47 -6.92
C GLU A 119 -3.88 -2.40 -5.44
N LEU A 120 -3.80 -1.21 -4.85
CA LEU A 120 -3.57 -1.04 -3.41
C LEU A 120 -4.73 -1.61 -2.58
N MET A 121 -5.97 -1.44 -3.06
CA MET A 121 -7.12 -2.04 -2.40
C MET A 121 -7.15 -3.56 -2.54
N ALA A 122 -6.84 -4.10 -3.72
CA ALA A 122 -6.76 -5.53 -3.96
C ALA A 122 -5.68 -6.16 -3.06
N PHE A 123 -4.56 -5.47 -2.86
CA PHE A 123 -3.51 -5.85 -1.93
C PHE A 123 -4.04 -6.00 -0.49
N GLY A 124 -4.73 -4.99 0.05
CA GLY A 124 -5.32 -5.09 1.39
C GLY A 124 -6.42 -6.17 1.49
N LEU A 125 -7.24 -6.35 0.45
CA LEU A 125 -8.27 -7.40 0.42
C LEU A 125 -7.69 -8.82 0.42
N ALA A 126 -6.51 -9.02 -0.19
CA ALA A 126 -5.80 -10.29 -0.18
C ALA A 126 -5.39 -10.70 1.25
N SER A 127 -5.02 -9.72 2.10
CA SER A 127 -4.68 -9.93 3.52
C SER A 127 -5.87 -10.13 4.46
N GLY A 128 -7.09 -10.28 3.91
CA GLY A 128 -8.32 -10.49 4.70
C GLY A 128 -9.18 -9.24 4.87
N GLY A 129 -8.73 -8.07 4.38
CA GLY A 129 -9.52 -6.84 4.36
C GLY A 129 -8.66 -5.59 4.49
N VAL A 130 -9.20 -4.46 4.02
CA VAL A 130 -8.54 -3.16 4.16
C VAL A 130 -8.80 -2.58 5.55
N GLY A 131 -7.76 -2.45 6.35
CA GLY A 131 -7.82 -1.88 7.71
C GLY A 131 -8.06 -0.37 7.71
N GLU A 132 -8.29 0.21 8.89
CA GLU A 132 -8.59 1.65 8.99
C GLU A 132 -7.44 2.57 8.57
N ILE A 133 -6.19 2.17 8.84
CA ILE A 133 -5.01 2.98 8.50
C ILE A 133 -4.75 2.92 7.00
N GLU A 134 -4.84 1.73 6.42
CA GLU A 134 -4.77 1.47 4.99
C GLU A 134 -5.86 2.23 4.22
N LYS A 135 -7.10 2.21 4.71
CA LYS A 135 -8.19 3.00 4.14
C LYS A 135 -7.88 4.50 4.19
N HIS A 136 -7.36 4.97 5.32
CA HIS A 136 -6.94 6.36 5.45
C HIS A 136 -5.84 6.73 4.44
N LEU A 137 -4.89 5.83 4.18
CA LEU A 137 -3.85 6.04 3.17
C LEU A 137 -4.44 6.14 1.76
N LEU A 138 -5.39 5.26 1.40
CA LEU A 138 -6.09 5.31 0.12
C LEU A 138 -6.88 6.61 -0.04
N ASP A 139 -7.61 7.03 1.00
CA ASP A 139 -8.38 8.26 1.00
C ASP A 139 -7.45 9.48 0.83
N ALA A 140 -6.32 9.50 1.54
CA ALA A 140 -5.30 10.55 1.44
C ALA A 140 -4.66 10.59 0.05
N PHE A 141 -4.30 9.44 -0.52
CA PHE A 141 -3.75 9.35 -1.87
C PHE A 141 -4.75 9.85 -2.92
N ALA A 142 -6.01 9.39 -2.83
CA ALA A 142 -7.07 9.81 -3.74
C ALA A 142 -7.30 11.33 -3.70
N LEU A 143 -7.24 11.93 -2.51
CA LEU A 143 -7.32 13.37 -2.33
C LEU A 143 -6.13 14.10 -2.98
N GLU A 144 -4.90 13.65 -2.69
CA GLU A 144 -3.67 14.27 -3.16
C GLU A 144 -3.59 14.27 -4.69
N VAL A 145 -3.97 13.15 -5.32
CA VAL A 145 -3.97 13.03 -6.78
C VAL A 145 -5.26 13.54 -7.41
N GLY A 146 -6.22 14.07 -6.63
CA GLY A 146 -7.46 14.67 -7.13
C GLY A 146 -8.37 13.68 -7.87
N VAL A 147 -8.65 12.53 -7.26
CA VAL A 147 -9.65 11.57 -7.75
C VAL A 147 -11.04 12.03 -7.32
N ASP A 148 -11.96 12.04 -8.27
CA ASP A 148 -13.37 12.32 -8.01
C ASP A 148 -13.99 11.29 -7.05
N SER A 149 -14.85 11.74 -6.14
CA SER A 149 -15.43 10.86 -5.11
C SER A 149 -16.25 9.71 -5.72
N ASP A 150 -17.02 9.99 -6.78
CA ASP A 150 -17.86 8.99 -7.42
C ASP A 150 -16.98 7.94 -8.11
N ALA A 151 -15.92 8.41 -8.79
CA ALA A 151 -14.93 7.52 -9.40
C ALA A 151 -14.17 6.67 -8.36
N TYR A 152 -13.84 7.24 -7.19
CA TYR A 152 -13.18 6.52 -6.12
C TYR A 152 -14.09 5.40 -5.55
N GLU A 153 -15.34 5.74 -5.22
CA GLU A 153 -16.32 4.78 -4.71
C GLU A 153 -16.61 3.67 -5.73
N GLU A 154 -16.74 4.00 -7.01
CA GLU A 154 -16.95 3.04 -8.09
C GLU A 154 -15.79 2.05 -8.20
N VAL A 155 -14.55 2.52 -8.18
CA VAL A 155 -13.35 1.65 -8.22
C VAL A 155 -13.31 0.75 -6.99
N GLN A 156 -13.62 1.28 -5.81
CA GLN A 156 -13.65 0.49 -4.59
C GLN A 156 -14.70 -0.62 -4.62
N GLU A 157 -15.90 -0.29 -5.10
CA GLU A 157 -16.99 -1.26 -5.22
C GLU A 157 -16.64 -2.36 -6.23
N HIS A 158 -16.06 -2.00 -7.38
CA HIS A 158 -15.61 -2.97 -8.37
C HIS A 158 -14.50 -3.88 -7.83
N CYS A 159 -13.51 -3.34 -7.11
CA CYS A 159 -12.45 -4.14 -6.50
C CYS A 159 -13.01 -5.17 -5.52
N LYS A 160 -13.97 -4.78 -4.66
CA LYS A 160 -14.67 -5.71 -3.76
C LYS A 160 -15.41 -6.81 -4.52
N LYS A 161 -16.18 -6.46 -5.55
CA LYS A 161 -16.92 -7.42 -6.38
C LYS A 161 -15.98 -8.43 -7.03
N VAL A 162 -14.87 -7.97 -7.62
CA VAL A 162 -13.86 -8.85 -8.23
C VAL A 162 -13.27 -9.79 -7.17
N ASN A 163 -12.88 -9.27 -6.00
CA ASN A 163 -12.34 -10.09 -4.92
C ASN A 163 -13.33 -11.15 -4.43
N ASP A 164 -14.62 -10.81 -4.31
CA ASP A 164 -15.66 -11.76 -3.91
C ASP A 164 -15.85 -12.87 -4.96
N GLU A 165 -15.86 -12.53 -6.26
CA GLU A 165 -15.93 -13.53 -7.34
C GLU A 165 -14.70 -14.44 -7.38
N VAL A 166 -13.50 -13.87 -7.18
CA VAL A 166 -12.25 -14.66 -7.08
C VAL A 166 -12.31 -15.62 -5.89
N ARG A 167 -12.79 -15.16 -4.72
CA ARG A 167 -12.96 -16.02 -3.54
C ARG A 167 -13.95 -17.16 -3.79
N LYS A 168 -15.09 -16.88 -4.44
CA LYS A 168 -16.05 -17.93 -4.83
C LYS A 168 -15.42 -18.95 -5.77
N ALA A 169 -14.67 -18.49 -6.77
CA ALA A 169 -13.99 -19.38 -7.71
C ALA A 169 -12.95 -20.27 -7.03
N LEU A 170 -12.17 -19.72 -6.08
CA LEU A 170 -11.21 -20.50 -5.30
C LEU A 170 -11.90 -21.57 -4.44
N LEU A 171 -13.02 -21.23 -3.79
CA LEU A 171 -13.80 -22.20 -3.03
C LEU A 171 -14.26 -23.37 -3.92
N LEU A 172 -14.76 -23.09 -5.12
CA LEU A 172 -15.17 -24.13 -6.08
C LEU A 172 -14.02 -25.02 -6.56
N ILE A 173 -12.78 -24.52 -6.62
CA ILE A 173 -11.60 -25.30 -7.01
C ILE A 173 -11.10 -26.16 -5.85
N MET A 174 -11.31 -25.71 -4.62
CA MET A 174 -10.86 -26.40 -3.40
C MET A 174 -11.84 -27.47 -2.92
N GLU A 175 -13.09 -27.45 -3.41
CA GLU A 175 -14.10 -28.52 -3.25
C GLU A 175 -13.81 -29.73 -4.13
#